data_AF-B8Y3W0-F1
#
_entry.id   AF-B8Y3W0-F1
#
_cell.length_a   1.000
_cell.length_b   1.000
_cell.length_c   1.000
_cell.angle_alpha   90.00
_cell.angle_beta   90.00
_cell.angle_gamma   90.00
#
_symmetry.space_group_name_H-M   'P 1'
#
loop_
_entity.id
_entity.type
_entity.pdbx_description
1 polymer ?
#
loop_
_entity_poly.entity_id
_entity_poly.type
_entity_poly.pdbx_seq_one_letter_code
_entity_poly.pdbx_strand_id
1 'polypeptide(L)'
;AGEKVIILYPHFTAFEMAVYALNQDVPLISMYSHQKNKILDEQILKGRNRYHNVFLIGRTEGLRALVKQFRKGSAPFLYLPDQDFGRNDSVFVDFFGIQTATITGLSRIAALANAKVIPAIPVREEDNTVTLHFYPAWESFPSEDAQADAQRMNRFIEDRVREHPEQYFWLHKRFKTRPEGSPD
;
A
#
# COMPACT_ATOMS: atom_id res chain seq x y z
N ALA A 1 8.56 -10.71 -17.02
CA ALA A 1 7.46 -11.67 -17.26
C ALA A 1 6.14 -10.93 -17.24
N GLY A 2 5.13 -11.35 -18.01
CA GLY A 2 3.81 -10.69 -18.12
C GLY A 2 2.88 -10.87 -16.92
N GLU A 3 3.44 -11.13 -15.73
CA GLU A 3 2.69 -11.31 -14.49
C GLU A 3 2.29 -9.95 -13.93
N LYS A 4 1.07 -9.86 -13.40
CA LYS A 4 0.61 -8.66 -12.71
C LYS A 4 1.12 -8.69 -11.28
N VAL A 5 1.63 -7.55 -10.83
CA VAL A 5 2.24 -7.43 -9.51
C VAL A 5 1.52 -6.34 -8.73
N ILE A 6 1.27 -6.62 -7.45
CA ILE A 6 0.94 -5.63 -6.44
C ILE A 6 2.17 -5.50 -5.53
N ILE A 7 2.72 -4.29 -5.44
CA ILE A 7 3.76 -3.97 -4.47
C ILE A 7 3.04 -3.57 -3.17
N LEU A 8 3.10 -4.45 -2.17
CA LEU A 8 2.60 -4.12 -0.82
C LEU A 8 3.61 -3.18 -0.16
N TYR A 9 3.19 -1.94 0.05
CA TYR A 9 4.08 -0.84 0.39
C TYR A 9 3.52 -0.03 1.58
N PRO A 10 3.58 -0.54 2.81
CA PRO A 10 3.08 0.19 3.98
C PRO A 10 3.79 1.53 4.16
N HIS A 11 3.15 2.48 4.85
CA HIS A 11 3.69 3.82 5.01
C HIS A 11 4.85 3.84 6.01
N PHE A 12 6.08 3.79 5.48
CA PHE A 12 7.32 4.13 6.19
C PHE A 12 7.81 5.51 5.72
N THR A 13 8.54 6.23 6.57
CA THR A 13 8.84 7.67 6.37
C THR A 13 9.55 8.00 5.04
N ALA A 14 10.38 7.10 4.51
CA ALA A 14 11.11 7.29 3.26
C ALA A 14 10.31 6.91 1.99
N PHE A 15 9.00 6.68 2.11
CA PHE A 15 8.20 6.06 1.06
C PHE A 15 8.21 6.78 -0.29
N GLU A 16 8.09 8.11 -0.32
CA GLU A 16 8.10 8.88 -1.57
C GLU A 16 9.48 8.85 -2.24
N MET A 17 10.57 8.97 -1.48
CA MET A 17 11.93 8.95 -2.05
C MET A 17 12.23 7.62 -2.76
N ALA A 18 11.93 6.50 -2.11
CA ALA A 18 12.23 5.18 -2.67
C ALA A 18 11.36 4.87 -3.90
N VAL A 19 10.08 5.27 -3.88
CA VAL A 19 9.19 5.13 -5.04
C VAL A 19 9.62 6.03 -6.19
N TYR A 20 10.12 7.22 -5.90
CA TYR A 20 10.62 8.13 -6.94
C TYR A 20 11.83 7.57 -7.67
N ALA A 21 12.74 6.92 -6.94
CA ALA A 21 13.86 6.20 -7.53
C ALA A 21 13.38 5.01 -8.38
N LEU A 22 12.51 4.15 -7.82
CA LEU A 22 11.94 3.01 -8.54
C LEU A 22 11.24 3.42 -9.84
N ASN A 23 10.51 4.54 -9.82
CA ASN A 23 9.74 5.00 -10.96
C ASN A 23 10.60 5.50 -12.14
N GLN A 24 11.90 5.71 -11.97
CA GLN A 24 12.80 6.02 -13.08
C GLN A 24 12.93 4.85 -14.05
N ASP A 25 12.94 3.62 -13.51
CA ASP A 25 13.16 2.40 -14.29
C ASP A 25 11.87 1.61 -14.50
N VAL A 26 10.91 1.72 -13.58
CA VAL A 26 9.69 0.91 -13.55
C VAL A 26 8.44 1.78 -13.65
N PRO A 27 7.61 1.62 -14.71
CA PRO A 27 6.28 2.23 -14.76
C PRO A 27 5.40 1.71 -13.62
N LEU A 28 4.65 2.59 -12.96
CA LEU A 28 3.82 2.23 -11.79
C LEU A 28 2.35 2.57 -11.99
N ILE A 29 1.47 1.77 -11.40
CA ILE A 29 0.08 2.14 -11.16
C ILE A 29 -0.03 2.56 -9.70
N SER A 30 -0.73 3.65 -9.40
CA SER A 30 -0.97 4.08 -8.02
C SER A 30 -2.34 4.73 -7.88
N MET A 31 -2.91 4.65 -6.69
CA MET A 31 -4.07 5.46 -6.33
C MET A 31 -3.68 6.93 -6.18
N TYR A 32 -4.60 7.83 -6.51
CA TYR A 32 -4.48 9.27 -6.28
C TYR A 32 -5.76 9.82 -5.65
N SER A 33 -5.61 10.69 -4.66
CA SER A 33 -6.70 11.48 -4.09
C SER A 33 -6.37 12.94 -4.31
N HIS A 34 -7.30 13.68 -4.91
CA HIS A 34 -7.11 15.11 -5.15
C HIS A 34 -7.02 15.87 -3.83
N GLN A 35 -6.08 16.81 -3.77
CA GLN A 35 -5.91 17.70 -2.63
C GLN A 35 -6.93 18.84 -2.68
N LYS A 36 -7.35 19.34 -1.51
CA LYS A 36 -8.29 20.47 -1.41
C LYS A 36 -7.71 21.76 -2.00
N ASN A 37 -6.41 21.97 -1.81
CA ASN A 37 -5.70 23.10 -2.40
C ASN A 37 -5.26 22.74 -3.82
N LYS A 38 -5.79 23.43 -4.82
CA LYS A 38 -5.54 23.16 -6.25
C LYS A 38 -4.09 23.38 -6.66
N ILE A 39 -3.43 24.41 -6.13
CA ILE A 39 -2.02 24.69 -6.45
C ILE A 39 -1.14 23.54 -5.95
N LEU A 40 -1.40 23.08 -4.72
CA LEU A 40 -0.70 21.92 -4.16
C LEU A 40 -1.02 20.65 -4.95
N ASP A 41 -2.28 20.43 -5.32
CA ASP A 41 -2.70 19.29 -6.14
C ASP A 41 -1.95 19.24 -7.48
N GLU A 42 -1.87 20.37 -8.18
CA GLU A 42 -1.15 20.50 -9.45
C GLU A 42 0.36 20.24 -9.28
N GLN A 43 0.97 20.76 -8.21
CA GLN A 43 2.38 20.50 -7.90
C GLN A 43 2.65 19.02 -7.63
N ILE A 44 1.79 18.36 -6.85
CA ILE A 44 1.91 16.92 -6.57
C ILE A 44 1.72 16.14 -7.87
N LEU A 45 0.69 16.42 -8.66
CA LEU A 45 0.45 15.75 -9.94
C LEU A 45 1.65 15.91 -10.88
N LYS A 46 2.24 17.10 -10.97
CA LYS A 46 3.45 17.35 -11.76
C LYS A 46 4.62 16.49 -11.26
N GLY A 47 4.82 16.43 -9.95
CA GLY A 47 5.86 15.61 -9.32
C GLY A 47 5.68 14.11 -9.61
N ARG A 48 4.46 13.61 -9.42
CA ARG A 48 4.08 12.20 -9.67
C ARG A 48 4.24 11.82 -11.14
N ASN A 49 3.99 12.74 -12.06
CA ASN A 49 4.11 12.51 -13.51
C ASN A 49 5.48 12.89 -14.10
N ARG A 50 6.50 13.16 -13.26
CA ARG A 50 7.86 13.56 -13.69
C ARG A 50 8.42 12.73 -14.86
N TYR A 51 8.25 11.41 -14.81
CA TYR A 51 8.80 10.47 -15.78
C TYR A 51 7.77 10.00 -16.82
N HIS A 52 6.56 10.54 -16.80
CA HIS A 52 5.47 10.23 -17.74
C HIS A 52 5.13 8.73 -17.88
N ASN A 53 5.40 7.94 -16.84
CA ASN A 53 5.23 6.49 -16.82
C ASN A 53 4.42 5.98 -15.61
N VAL A 54 3.75 6.89 -14.88
CA VAL A 54 2.82 6.54 -13.81
C VAL A 54 1.38 6.57 -14.32
N PHE A 55 0.58 5.61 -13.88
CA PHE A 55 -0.85 5.57 -14.11
C PHE A 55 -1.58 5.82 -12.79
N LEU A 56 -2.04 7.07 -12.62
CA LEU A 56 -2.79 7.46 -11.44
C LEU A 56 -4.26 7.09 -11.60
N ILE A 57 -4.80 6.37 -10.64
CA ILE A 57 -6.22 6.00 -10.57
C ILE A 57 -6.85 6.83 -9.46
N GLY A 58 -7.84 7.64 -9.81
CA GLY A 58 -8.63 8.39 -8.85
C GLY A 58 -9.30 7.46 -7.85
N ARG A 59 -9.29 7.85 -6.57
CA ARG A 59 -9.95 7.08 -5.50
C ARG A 59 -11.41 6.73 -5.80
N THR A 60 -12.12 7.62 -6.49
CA THR A 60 -13.53 7.45 -6.89
C THR A 60 -13.72 6.51 -8.10
N GLU A 61 -12.68 6.30 -8.91
CA GLU A 61 -12.73 5.38 -10.06
C GLU A 61 -12.68 3.90 -9.62
N GLY A 62 -12.08 3.65 -8.45
CA GLY A 62 -12.11 2.38 -7.74
C GLY A 62 -11.47 1.21 -8.48
N LEU A 63 -11.86 -0.01 -8.10
CA LEU A 63 -11.21 -1.25 -8.54
C LEU A 63 -11.35 -1.54 -10.04
N ARG A 64 -12.43 -1.06 -10.69
CA ARG A 64 -12.67 -1.31 -12.12
C ARG A 64 -11.60 -0.66 -12.99
N ALA A 65 -11.22 0.58 -12.67
CA ALA A 65 -10.14 1.29 -13.38
C ALA A 65 -8.80 0.57 -13.21
N LEU A 66 -8.52 0.07 -11.99
CA LEU A 66 -7.31 -0.70 -11.71
C LEU A 66 -7.21 -1.99 -12.52
N VAL A 67 -8.29 -2.79 -12.54
CA VAL A 67 -8.33 -4.02 -13.35
C VAL A 67 -8.18 -3.71 -14.85
N LYS A 68 -8.80 -2.62 -15.33
CA LYS A 68 -8.62 -2.16 -16.72
C LYS A 68 -7.16 -1.81 -17.00
N GLN A 69 -6.47 -1.17 -16.06
CA GLN A 69 -5.07 -0.80 -16.23
C GLN A 69 -4.16 -2.03 -16.25
N PHE A 70 -4.40 -3.01 -15.37
CA PHE A 70 -3.71 -4.31 -15.41
C PHE A 70 -3.92 -5.10 -16.70
N ARG A 71 -4.98 -4.82 -17.48
CA ARG A 71 -5.20 -5.44 -18.80
C ARG A 71 -4.43 -4.76 -19.93
N LYS A 72 -4.03 -3.50 -19.75
CA LYS A 72 -3.27 -2.75 -20.76
C LYS A 72 -1.77 -3.05 -20.74
N GLY A 73 -1.26 -3.56 -19.62
CA GLY A 73 0.16 -3.86 -19.46
C GLY A 73 0.46 -4.45 -18.08
N SER A 74 1.75 -4.60 -17.79
CA SER A 74 2.26 -5.27 -16.59
C SER A 74 2.89 -4.31 -15.58
N ALA A 75 2.56 -3.02 -15.65
CA ALA A 75 3.03 -2.04 -14.66
C ALA A 75 2.59 -2.46 -13.25
N PRO A 76 3.50 -2.60 -12.26
CA PRO A 76 3.12 -2.97 -10.90
C PRO A 76 2.21 -1.93 -10.25
N PHE A 77 1.24 -2.41 -9.45
CA PHE A 77 0.39 -1.55 -8.64
C PHE A 77 1.01 -1.33 -7.26
N LEU A 78 1.40 -0.09 -6.98
CA LEU A 78 1.87 0.31 -5.66
C LEU A 78 0.68 0.51 -4.73
N TYR A 79 0.59 -0.30 -3.67
CA TYR A 79 -0.55 -0.31 -2.76
C TYR A 79 -0.12 -0.14 -1.30
N LEU A 80 -0.72 0.85 -0.64
CA LEU A 80 -0.41 1.23 0.75
C LEU A 80 -1.66 1.01 1.64
N PRO A 81 -1.88 -0.20 2.17
CA PRO A 81 -3.14 -0.58 2.82
C PRO A 81 -3.22 -0.39 4.33
N ASP A 82 -2.24 0.25 4.94
CA ASP A 82 -2.05 0.34 6.39
C ASP A 82 -2.63 1.62 7.01
N GLN A 83 -3.61 2.22 6.34
CA GLN A 83 -4.41 3.31 6.89
C GLN A 83 -5.74 2.80 7.45
N ASP A 84 -6.30 3.57 8.39
CA ASP A 84 -7.65 3.38 8.88
C ASP A 84 -8.67 4.06 7.96
N PHE A 85 -9.50 3.24 7.29
CA PHE A 85 -10.59 3.70 6.41
C PHE A 85 -11.97 3.58 7.06
N GLY A 86 -12.04 3.31 8.37
CA GLY A 86 -13.28 3.04 9.08
C GLY A 86 -13.73 1.58 8.96
N ARG A 87 -14.94 1.32 9.47
CA ARG A 87 -15.52 -0.04 9.55
C ARG A 87 -15.93 -0.59 8.18
N ASN A 88 -16.31 0.28 7.26
CA ASN A 88 -16.78 -0.12 5.94
C ASN A 88 -15.64 -0.75 5.15
N ASP A 89 -15.87 -1.92 4.57
CA ASP A 89 -14.87 -2.72 3.82
C ASP A 89 -13.64 -3.17 4.64
N SER A 90 -13.70 -3.05 5.96
CA SER A 90 -12.66 -3.49 6.88
C SER A 90 -13.08 -4.71 7.69
N VAL A 91 -12.09 -5.54 8.03
CA VAL A 91 -12.20 -6.56 9.07
C VAL A 91 -11.44 -6.10 10.30
N PHE A 92 -11.82 -6.62 11.48
CA PHE A 92 -11.03 -6.42 12.69
C PHE A 92 -10.03 -7.57 12.83
N VAL A 93 -8.76 -7.21 12.80
CA VAL A 93 -7.61 -8.11 12.95
C VAL A 93 -6.57 -7.41 13.80
N ASP A 94 -5.67 -8.18 14.41
CA ASP A 94 -4.67 -7.63 15.31
C ASP A 94 -3.65 -6.80 14.53
N PHE A 95 -3.31 -5.64 15.10
CA PHE A 95 -2.10 -4.88 14.81
C PHE A 95 -1.46 -4.51 16.16
N PHE A 96 -0.31 -5.10 16.48
CA PHE A 96 0.35 -5.02 17.78
C PHE A 96 -0.57 -5.41 18.96
N GLY A 97 -1.39 -6.45 18.77
CA GLY A 97 -2.33 -6.95 19.79
C GLY A 97 -3.58 -6.08 19.97
N ILE A 98 -3.76 -5.05 19.16
CA ILE A 98 -4.95 -4.20 19.17
C ILE A 98 -5.81 -4.53 17.96
N GLN A 99 -7.07 -4.90 18.20
CA GLN A 99 -8.07 -5.13 17.17
C GLN A 99 -8.33 -3.84 16.39
N THR A 100 -7.88 -3.83 15.13
CA THR A 100 -7.80 -2.63 14.30
C THR A 100 -8.55 -2.84 13.00
N ALA A 101 -9.34 -1.85 12.58
CA ALA A 101 -9.98 -1.86 11.26
C ALA A 101 -8.92 -1.95 10.16
N THR A 102 -8.94 -3.04 9.42
CA THR A 102 -7.96 -3.33 8.35
C THR A 102 -8.70 -3.64 7.07
N ILE A 103 -8.40 -2.88 6.03
CA ILE A 103 -9.05 -3.04 4.73
C ILE A 103 -8.66 -4.37 4.08
N THR A 104 -9.63 -5.00 3.42
CA THR A 104 -9.43 -6.27 2.69
C THR A 104 -9.02 -6.07 1.23
N GLY A 105 -8.70 -4.83 0.86
CA GLY A 105 -8.44 -4.44 -0.53
C GLY A 105 -7.27 -5.19 -1.17
N LEU A 106 -6.21 -5.52 -0.41
CA LEU A 106 -5.07 -6.27 -0.94
C LEU A 106 -5.50 -7.64 -1.49
N SER A 107 -6.23 -8.40 -0.68
CA SER A 107 -6.74 -9.73 -1.04
C SER A 107 -7.69 -9.63 -2.24
N ARG A 108 -8.67 -8.71 -2.18
CA ARG A 108 -9.66 -8.50 -3.25
C ARG A 108 -9.01 -8.12 -4.59
N ILE A 109 -8.03 -7.21 -4.56
CA ILE A 109 -7.33 -6.75 -5.78
C ILE A 109 -6.48 -7.89 -6.35
N ALA A 110 -5.74 -8.61 -5.50
CA ALA A 110 -4.91 -9.73 -5.93
C ALA A 110 -5.73 -10.81 -6.62
N ALA A 111 -6.89 -11.17 -6.06
CA ALA A 111 -7.81 -12.16 -6.65
C ALA A 111 -8.37 -11.68 -8.01
N LEU A 112 -8.91 -10.45 -8.06
CA LEU A 112 -9.53 -9.90 -9.26
C LEU A 112 -8.53 -9.70 -10.41
N ALA A 113 -7.30 -9.30 -10.09
CA ALA A 113 -6.26 -9.08 -11.08
C ALA A 113 -5.55 -10.38 -11.48
N ASN A 114 -5.64 -11.44 -10.67
CA ASN A 114 -4.71 -12.58 -10.67
C ASN A 114 -3.25 -12.08 -10.55
N ALA A 115 -2.99 -11.29 -9.51
CA ALA A 115 -1.72 -10.62 -9.30
C ALA A 115 -0.94 -11.23 -8.14
N LYS A 116 0.39 -11.31 -8.30
CA LYS A 116 1.31 -11.65 -7.22
C LYS A 116 1.50 -10.46 -6.30
N VAL A 117 1.59 -10.71 -4.99
CA VAL A 117 1.93 -9.68 -4.00
C VAL A 117 3.41 -9.79 -3.67
N ILE A 118 4.14 -8.70 -3.89
CA ILE A 118 5.55 -8.56 -3.54
C ILE A 118 5.64 -7.44 -2.50
N PRO A 119 5.96 -7.74 -1.24
CA PRO A 119 6.14 -6.68 -0.25
C PRO A 119 7.41 -5.90 -0.52
N ALA A 120 7.38 -4.59 -0.24
CA ALA A 120 8.56 -3.75 -0.25
C ALA A 120 8.52 -2.75 0.91
N ILE A 121 9.68 -2.52 1.55
CA ILE A 121 9.82 -1.58 2.67
C ILE A 121 10.96 -0.62 2.36
N PRO A 122 10.72 0.70 2.39
CA PRO A 122 11.78 1.69 2.29
C PRO A 122 12.39 1.89 3.68
N VAL A 123 13.72 1.77 3.77
CA VAL A 123 14.49 1.98 5.00
C VAL A 123 15.49 3.10 4.76
N ARG A 124 15.53 4.08 5.65
CA ARG A 124 16.61 5.05 5.74
C ARG A 124 17.74 4.44 6.56
N GLU A 125 18.90 4.32 5.93
CA GLU A 125 20.12 3.77 6.51
C GLU A 125 20.84 4.80 7.40
N GLU A 126 21.84 4.34 8.17
CA GLU A 126 22.62 5.21 9.07
C GLU A 126 23.38 6.32 8.32
N ASP A 127 23.78 6.08 7.07
CA ASP A 127 24.47 7.05 6.22
C ASP A 127 23.51 8.03 5.50
N ASN A 128 22.22 8.00 5.85
CA ASN A 128 21.12 8.76 5.24
C ASN A 128 20.79 8.38 3.80
N THR A 129 21.32 7.28 3.27
CA THR A 129 20.78 6.68 2.05
C THR A 129 19.44 6.03 2.33
N VAL A 130 18.67 5.75 1.26
CA VAL A 130 17.39 5.05 1.35
C VAL A 130 17.45 3.81 0.49
N THR A 131 17.25 2.65 1.12
CA THR A 131 17.16 1.36 0.45
C THR A 131 15.70 0.93 0.35
N LEU A 132 15.29 0.49 -0.84
CA LEU A 132 13.99 -0.16 -1.05
C LEU A 132 14.18 -1.69 -0.98
N HIS A 133 13.83 -2.29 0.16
CA HIS A 133 13.93 -3.73 0.34
C HIS A 133 12.72 -4.43 -0.24
N PHE A 134 12.93 -5.27 -1.25
CA PHE A 134 11.92 -6.19 -1.75
C PHE A 134 11.99 -7.52 -1.02
N TYR A 135 10.84 -8.06 -0.65
CA TYR A 135 10.70 -9.34 0.01
C TYR A 135 10.21 -10.40 -0.98
N PRO A 136 10.38 -11.70 -0.69
CA PRO A 136 9.83 -12.76 -1.52
C PRO A 136 8.35 -12.55 -1.80
N ALA A 137 7.94 -12.84 -3.03
CA ALA A 137 6.54 -12.84 -3.41
C ALA A 137 5.76 -13.76 -2.46
N TRP A 138 4.60 -13.32 -2.00
CA TRP A 138 3.77 -14.14 -1.14
C TRP A 138 3.23 -15.35 -1.90
N GLU A 139 3.56 -16.52 -1.39
CA GLU A 139 2.96 -17.77 -1.82
C GLU A 139 1.56 -17.92 -1.23
N SER A 140 0.70 -18.65 -1.95
CA SER A 140 -0.68 -18.95 -1.55
C SER A 140 -1.46 -17.72 -1.09
N PHE A 141 -1.35 -16.63 -1.85
CA PHE A 141 -2.07 -15.38 -1.62
C PHE A 141 -2.72 -14.88 -2.92
N PRO A 142 -3.95 -14.35 -2.87
CA PRO A 142 -4.84 -14.32 -1.70
C PRO A 142 -5.37 -15.72 -1.37
N SER A 143 -5.84 -15.90 -0.13
CA SER A 143 -6.60 -17.09 0.26
C SER A 143 -8.10 -16.87 0.04
N GLU A 144 -8.93 -17.86 0.39
CA GLU A 144 -10.38 -17.72 0.41
C GLU A 144 -10.90 -16.96 1.66
N ASP A 145 -10.01 -16.67 2.62
CA ASP A 145 -10.33 -15.96 3.86
C ASP A 145 -9.67 -14.58 3.89
N ALA A 146 -10.47 -13.56 3.57
CA ALA A 146 -10.02 -12.17 3.57
C ALA A 146 -9.57 -11.67 4.96
N GLN A 147 -10.08 -12.26 6.05
CA GLN A 147 -9.66 -11.92 7.41
C GLN A 147 -8.29 -12.52 7.72
N ALA A 148 -8.04 -13.77 7.33
CA ALA A 148 -6.72 -14.38 7.44
C ALA A 148 -5.66 -13.64 6.60
N ASP A 149 -6.03 -13.21 5.39
CA ASP A 149 -5.17 -12.40 4.51
C ASP A 149 -4.84 -11.04 5.13
N ALA A 150 -5.84 -10.34 5.69
CA ALA A 150 -5.64 -9.07 6.38
C ALA A 150 -4.74 -9.24 7.62
N GLN A 151 -4.92 -10.32 8.38
CA GLN A 151 -4.06 -10.64 9.52
C GLN A 151 -2.62 -10.95 9.09
N ARG A 152 -2.43 -11.69 7.98
CA ARG A 152 -1.09 -11.94 7.40
C ARG A 152 -0.40 -10.64 7.02
N MET A 153 -1.14 -9.72 6.41
CA MET A 153 -0.64 -8.39 6.06
C MET A 153 -0.22 -7.60 7.29
N ASN A 154 -1.07 -7.53 8.32
CA ASN A 154 -0.71 -6.84 9.56
C ASN A 154 0.52 -7.45 10.22
N ARG A 155 0.62 -8.78 10.34
CA ARG A 155 1.82 -9.45 10.89
C ARG A 155 3.08 -9.08 10.13
N PHE A 156 3.03 -9.12 8.79
CA PHE A 156 4.16 -8.70 7.97
C PHE A 156 4.57 -7.25 8.28
N ILE A 157 3.60 -6.32 8.35
CA ILE A 157 3.88 -4.92 8.65
C ILE A 157 4.47 -4.79 10.06
N GLU A 158 3.89 -5.45 11.07
CA GLU A 158 4.41 -5.42 12.45
C GLU A 158 5.87 -5.86 12.52
N ASP A 159 6.24 -6.94 11.83
CA ASP A 159 7.62 -7.44 11.84
C ASP A 159 8.60 -6.37 11.31
N ARG A 160 8.22 -5.68 10.22
CA ARG A 160 9.01 -4.59 9.63
C ARG A 160 9.05 -3.35 10.52
N VAL A 161 7.94 -3.06 11.20
CA VAL A 161 7.86 -1.96 12.17
C VAL A 161 8.72 -2.26 13.40
N ARG A 162 8.85 -3.51 13.84
CA ARG A 162 9.74 -3.89 14.95
C ARG A 162 11.23 -3.69 14.62
N GLU A 163 11.59 -3.85 13.34
CA GLU A 163 12.97 -3.62 12.86
C GLU A 163 13.33 -2.12 12.91
N HIS A 164 12.42 -1.24 12.49
CA HIS A 164 12.64 0.21 12.42
C HIS A 164 11.41 1.01 12.90
N PRO A 165 11.07 0.96 14.20
CA PRO A 165 9.83 1.53 14.71
C PRO A 165 9.76 3.05 14.52
N GLU A 166 10.88 3.75 14.59
CA GLU A 166 10.99 5.19 14.35
C GLU A 166 10.71 5.59 12.90
N GLN A 167 10.78 4.63 11.96
CA GLN A 167 10.57 4.87 10.54
C GLN A 167 9.17 4.53 10.06
N TYR A 168 8.32 3.93 10.89
CA TYR A 168 6.91 3.75 10.55
C TYR A 168 6.15 5.07 10.63
N PHE A 169 5.22 5.32 9.70
CA PHE A 169 4.51 6.60 9.61
C PHE A 169 3.36 6.70 10.63
N TRP A 170 3.71 6.82 11.92
CA TRP A 170 2.79 6.86 13.06
C TRP A 170 1.81 8.04 13.07
N LEU A 171 1.93 9.00 12.15
CA LEU A 171 0.97 10.10 12.00
C LEU A 171 -0.42 9.58 11.56
N HIS A 172 -0.47 8.43 10.89
CA HIS A 172 -1.73 7.75 10.65
C HIS A 172 -2.32 7.24 11.97
N LYS A 173 -3.56 7.65 12.27
CA LYS A 173 -4.32 7.19 13.45
C LYS A 173 -4.76 5.74 13.24
N ARG A 174 -3.82 4.80 13.21
CA ARG A 174 -4.02 3.38 12.87
C ARG A 174 -5.08 2.72 13.75
N PHE A 175 -5.12 3.08 15.03
CA PHE A 175 -6.03 2.51 16.04
C PHE A 175 -7.35 3.28 16.22
N LYS A 176 -7.71 4.19 15.30
CA LYS A 176 -8.89 5.06 15.46
C LYS A 176 -10.20 4.28 15.46
N THR A 177 -10.33 3.29 14.59
CA THR A 177 -11.54 2.48 14.42
C THR A 177 -11.31 1.10 15.01
N ARG A 178 -12.03 0.81 16.09
CA ARG A 178 -11.93 -0.43 16.88
C ARG A 178 -13.31 -1.10 16.99
N PRO A 179 -13.42 -2.39 17.37
CA PRO A 179 -14.70 -3.03 17.66
C PRO A 179 -15.57 -2.22 18.63
N GLU A 180 -16.89 -2.30 18.49
CA GLU A 180 -17.81 -1.59 19.40
C GLU A 180 -17.59 -2.05 20.85
N GLY A 181 -17.60 -1.12 21.80
CA GLY A 181 -17.32 -1.40 23.21
C GLY A 181 -15.83 -1.54 23.57
N SER A 182 -14.92 -1.30 22.63
CA SER A 182 -13.48 -1.22 22.95
C SER A 182 -13.22 -0.02 23.90
N PRO A 183 -12.38 -0.19 24.94
CA PRO A 183 -11.96 0.92 25.78
C PRO A 183 -11.12 1.90 24.94
N ASP A 184 -11.21 3.20 25.23
CA ASP A 184 -10.37 4.22 24.58
C ASP A 184 -8.87 3.94 24.77
#